data_AF-A0A2G1ZV77-F1
#
_entry.id   AF-A0A2G1ZV77-F1
#
_cell.length_a   1.000
_cell.length_b   1.000
_cell.length_c   1.000
_cell.angle_alpha   90.00
_cell.angle_beta   90.00
_cell.angle_gamma   90.00
#
_symmetry.space_group_name_H-M   'P 1'
#
loop_
_entity.id
_entity.type
_entity.pdbx_description
1 polymer ?
#
loop_
_entity_poly.entity_id
_entity_poly.type
_entity_poly.pdbx_seq_one_letter_code
_entity_poly.pdbx_strand_id
1 'polypeptide(L)' 'MLISGRLGGAEMSRKVDVRHGSLPLSTLQAHIDYGFAESHTPSGVIGVKVWIYKGEYSTEQDETASKAAGAQARARGRR' A
#
# COMPACT_ATOMS: atom_id res chain seq x y z
N MET A 1 -4.04 7.24 5.67
CA MET A 1 -4.95 6.37 4.90
C MET A 1 -5.88 7.23 4.05
N LEU A 2 -6.12 6.85 2.80
CA LEU A 2 -7.07 7.48 1.89
C LEU A 2 -8.10 6.44 1.48
N ILE A 3 -9.37 6.80 1.59
CA ILE A 3 -10.50 5.98 1.17
C ILE A 3 -11.25 6.74 0.09
N SER A 4 -11.53 6.09 -1.03
CA SER A 4 -12.22 6.71 -2.17
C SER A 4 -13.33 5.81 -2.68
N GLY A 5 -14.52 6.36 -2.89
CA GLY A 5 -15.66 5.62 -3.43
C GLY A 5 -16.99 6.15 -2.93
N ARG A 6 -18.05 5.34 -3.09
CA ARG A 6 -19.39 5.64 -2.57
C ARG A 6 -19.48 5.28 -1.09
N LEU A 7 -18.90 6.14 -0.26
CA LEU A 7 -18.79 5.91 1.18
C LEU A 7 -20.17 5.89 1.84
N GLY A 8 -20.49 4.80 2.54
CA GLY A 8 -21.75 4.64 3.28
C GLY A 8 -23.00 4.52 2.40
N GLY A 9 -22.87 4.14 1.13
CA GLY A 9 -24.02 4.01 0.22
C GLY A 9 -24.50 5.33 -0.40
N ALA A 10 -23.76 6.43 -0.21
CA ALA A 10 -24.07 7.72 -0.84
C ALA A 10 -24.10 7.61 -2.37
N GLU A 11 -25.00 8.37 -3.03
CA GLU A 11 -25.06 8.42 -4.51
C GLU A 11 -23.78 8.98 -5.12
N MET A 12 -23.16 9.97 -4.49
CA MET A 12 -21.95 10.62 -4.99
C MET A 12 -20.69 10.03 -4.37
N SER A 13 -19.68 9.77 -5.21
CA SER A 13 -18.38 9.29 -4.74
C SER A 13 -17.60 10.41 -4.05
N ARG A 14 -16.90 10.07 -2.97
CA ARG A 14 -16.07 11.00 -2.18
C ARG A 14 -14.71 10.39 -1.88
N LYS A 15 -13.74 11.24 -1.58
CA LYS A 15 -12.41 10.85 -1.10
C LYS A 15 -12.25 11.42 0.31
N VAL A 16 -11.89 10.55 1.25
CA VAL A 16 -11.60 10.92 2.63
C VAL A 16 -10.16 10.53 2.89
N ASP A 17 -9.35 11.52 3.27
CA ASP A 17 -7.99 11.29 3.72
C ASP A 17 -7.91 11.52 5.23
N VAL A 18 -7.30 10.55 5.92
CA VAL A 18 -7.04 10.61 7.36
C VAL A 18 -5.56 10.34 7.53
N ARG A 19 -4.86 11.30 8.11
CA ARG A 19 -3.41 11.23 8.33
C ARG A 19 -3.15 11.45 9.81
N HIS A 20 -2.24 10.67 10.35
CA HIS A 20 -1.74 10.87 11.70
C HIS A 20 -0.22 10.92 11.63
N GLY A 21 0.39 11.96 12.20
CA GLY A 21 1.82 12.24 12.06
C GLY A 21 2.20 12.84 10.70
N SER A 22 3.50 12.76 10.37
CA SER A 22 4.07 13.29 9.12
C SER A 22 4.32 12.17 8.11
N LEU A 23 3.98 12.42 6.85
CA LEU A 23 4.23 11.54 5.71
C LEU A 23 5.02 12.32 4.63
N PRO A 24 6.36 12.33 4.70
CA PRO A 24 7.20 13.05 3.73
C PRO A 24 7.27 12.32 2.39
N LEU A 25 6.30 12.58 1.50
CA LEU A 25 6.21 11.92 0.18
C LEU A 25 7.25 12.37 -0.85
N SER A 26 7.93 13.51 -0.60
CA SER A 26 8.97 14.05 -1.48
C SER A 26 10.38 13.55 -1.13
N THR A 27 10.57 12.97 0.06
CA THR A 27 11.90 12.57 0.56
C THR A 27 12.17 11.12 0.16
N LEU A 28 13.11 10.89 -0.77
CA LEU A 28 13.42 9.54 -1.26
C LEU A 28 14.01 8.60 -0.19
N GLN A 29 14.70 9.16 0.81
CA GLN A 29 15.27 8.39 1.92
C GLN A 29 14.21 7.95 2.95
N ALA A 30 12.99 8.49 2.88
CA ALA A 30 11.91 8.07 3.75
C ALA A 30 11.45 6.65 3.37
N HIS A 31 11.51 5.72 4.32
CA HIS A 31 10.98 4.38 4.17
C HIS A 31 9.47 4.41 4.34
N ILE A 32 8.74 4.35 3.21
CA ILE A 32 7.29 4.43 3.17
C ILE A 32 6.74 3.18 2.50
N ASP A 33 5.99 2.39 3.26
CA ASP A 33 5.21 1.29 2.71
C ASP A 33 3.91 1.84 2.11
N TYR A 34 3.63 1.47 0.86
CA TYR A 34 2.36 1.75 0.19
C TYR A 34 1.58 0.46 -0.05
N GLY A 35 0.31 0.48 0.32
CA GLY A 35 -0.64 -0.60 0.04
C GLY A 35 -1.91 -0.07 -0.62
N PHE A 36 -2.43 -0.82 -1.59
CA PHE A 36 -3.72 -0.56 -2.22
C PHE A 36 -4.59 -1.80 -2.17
N ALA A 37 -5.86 -1.61 -1.81
CA ALA A 37 -6.87 -2.67 -1.82
C ALA A 37 -8.21 -2.11 -2.30
N GLU A 38 -8.98 -2.96 -2.98
CA GLU A 38 -10.33 -2.66 -3.44
C GLU A 38 -11.34 -3.49 -2.64
N SER A 39 -12.41 -2.84 -2.22
CA SER A 39 -13.53 -3.47 -1.52
C SER A 39 -14.77 -3.41 -2.40
N HIS A 40 -15.28 -4.56 -2.80
CA HIS A 40 -16.54 -4.67 -3.54
C HIS A 40 -17.71 -4.62 -2.58
N THR A 41 -18.55 -3.60 -2.70
CA THR A 41 -19.77 -3.44 -1.92
C THR A 41 -20.98 -3.42 -2.85
N PRO A 42 -22.20 -3.70 -2.36
CA PRO A 42 -23.41 -3.66 -3.19
C PRO A 42 -23.63 -2.30 -3.88
N SER A 43 -23.19 -1.21 -3.25
CA SER A 43 -23.31 0.15 -3.77
C SER A 43 -22.19 0.55 -4.74
N GLY A 44 -21.18 -0.31 -4.94
CA GLY A 44 -20.05 -0.05 -5.83
C GLY A 44 -18.70 -0.46 -5.23
N VAL A 45 -17.61 -0.05 -5.89
CA VAL A 45 -16.25 -0.36 -5.46
C VAL A 45 -15.69 0.79 -4.61
N ILE A 46 -15.05 0.44 -3.48
CA ILE A 46 -14.34 1.36 -2.61
C ILE A 46 -12.85 1.05 -2.71
N GLY A 47 -12.06 2.04 -3.13
CA GLY A 47 -10.60 1.97 -3.15
C GLY A 47 -10.01 2.46 -1.83
N VAL A 48 -9.11 1.67 -1.24
CA VAL A 48 -8.41 1.95 0.01
C VAL A 48 -6.92 2.03 -0.28
N LYS A 49 -6.31 3.18 0.01
CA LYS A 49 -4.87 3.42 -0.09
C LYS A 49 -4.28 3.69 1.29
N VAL A 50 -3.21 2.99 1.63
CA VAL A 50 -2.53 3.09 2.93
C VAL A 50 -1.07 3.46 2.69
N TRP A 51 -0.57 4.40 3.48
CA TRP A 51 0.85 4.74 3.56
C TRP A 51 1.27 4.59 5.01
N ILE A 52 2.40 3.91 5.25
CA ILE A 52 3.00 3.74 6.57
C ILE A 52 4.44 4.23 6.48
N TYR A 53 4.73 5.32 7.20
CA TYR A 53 6.09 5.81 7.34
C TYR A 53 6.79 5.04 8.47
N LYS A 54 7.87 4.33 8.11
CA LYS A 54 8.65 3.50 9.03
C LYS A 54 9.93 4.19 9.54
N GLY A 55 10.17 5.44 9.13
CA GLY A 55 11.42 6.17 9.41
C GLY A 55 12.27 6.32 8.15
N GLU A 56 13.55 6.59 8.33
CA GLU A 56 14.52 6.68 7.23
C GLU A 56 15.23 5.35 7.04
N TYR A 57 15.68 5.06 5.81
CA TYR A 57 16.58 3.94 5.57
C TYR A 57 17.92 4.20 6.29
N SER A 58 18.22 3.39 7.31
CA SER A 58 19.52 3.32 7.96
C SER A 58 20.29 2.12 7.42
N THR A 59 21.59 2.29 7.18
CA THR A 59 22.47 1.33 6.50
C THR A 59 22.63 -0.02 7.23
N GLU A 60 22.04 -0.18 8.42
CA GLU A 60 22.26 -1.32 9.32
C GLU A 60 21.12 -2.35 9.32
N GLN A 61 19.98 -2.10 8.65
CA GLN A 61 18.78 -2.97 8.75
C GLN A 61 18.31 -3.59 7.42
N ASP A 62 19.13 -3.57 6.36
CA ASP A 62 18.72 -4.07 5.03
C ASP A 62 18.89 -5.59 4.82
N GLU A 63 19.52 -6.34 5.73
CA GLU A 63 19.72 -7.78 5.52
C GLU A 63 18.51 -8.67 5.84
N THR A 64 17.49 -8.18 6.56
CA THR A 64 16.41 -9.06 7.07
C THR A 64 15.02 -8.88 6.44
N ALA A 65 14.80 -7.91 5.55
CA ALA A 65 13.44 -7.59 5.09
C ALA A 65 13.21 -7.57 3.57
N SER A 66 14.13 -8.07 2.74
CA SER A 66 13.79 -8.37 1.33
C SER A 66 12.98 -9.67 1.25
N LYS A 67 11.71 -9.62 1.65
CA LYS A 67 10.70 -10.61 1.26
C LYS A 67 10.08 -10.26 -0.08
N ALA A 68 10.91 -9.91 -1.07
CA ALA A 68 10.53 -10.13 -2.45
C ALA A 68 10.62 -11.63 -2.70
N ALA A 69 9.55 -12.33 -2.33
CA ALA A 69 9.35 -13.73 -2.64
C ALA A 69 9.69 -13.95 -4.11
N GLY A 70 10.83 -14.60 -4.33
CA GLY A 70 11.29 -14.96 -5.65
C GLY A 70 10.15 -15.60 -6.41
N ALA A 71 9.93 -15.09 -7.62
CA ALA A 71 9.20 -15.79 -8.66
C ALA A 71 9.57 -17.28 -8.56
N GLN A 72 8.57 -18.12 -8.27
CA GLN A 72 8.77 -19.56 -8.34
C GLN A 72 9.29 -19.87 -9.73
N ALA A 73 10.60 -20.10 -9.82
CA ALA A 73 11.23 -20.72 -10.97
C ALA A 73 10.60 -22.10 -11.09
N ARG A 74 9.49 -22.18 -11.83
CA ARG A 74 8.94 -23.46 -12.25
C ARG A 74 10.04 -24.15 -13.03
N ALA A 75 10.57 -25.18 -12.39
CA ALA A 75 11.60 -26.07 -12.87
C ALA A 75 11.45 -26.36 -14.36
N ARG A 76 12.36 -25.79 -15.16
CA ARG A 76 12.73 -26.38 -16.46
C ARG A 76 13.51 -27.66 -16.14
N GLY A 77 12.84 -28.81 -16.29
CA GLY A 77 13.45 -30.13 -16.20
C GLY A 77 12.40 -31.18 -16.51
N ARG A 78 12.30 -31.64 -17.77
CA ARG A 78 13.03 -32.80 -18.33
C ARG A 78 12.07 -33.97 -18.54
N ARG A 79 11.48 -34.04 -19.74
CA ARG A 79 11.30 -35.24 -20.56
C ARG A 79 10.94 -34.81 -21.97
#